data_AF-A0A4Y3RYA9-F1
#
_entry.id   AF-A0A4Y3RYA9-F1
#
_cell.length_a   1.000
_cell.length_b   1.000
_cell.length_c   1.000
_cell.angle_alpha   90.00
_cell.angle_beta   90.00
_cell.angle_gamma   90.00
#
_symmetry.space_group_name_H-M   'P 1'
#
loop_
_entity.id
_entity.type
_entity.pdbx_description
1 polymer ?
#
loop_
_entity_poly.entity_id
_entity_poly.type
_entity_poly.pdbx_seq_one_letter_code
_entity_poly.pdbx_strand_id
1 'polypeptide(L)'
;MLLGRSWNACDVGVNNAANSGFLLWLFIPGLWTVLLLIWVVVGALLGNRPLLHAFALAVTLLGVVWCVISIFWEGAATPPCPGGVPSWWPSFIPVPGF
;
A
#
# COMPACT_ATOMS: atom_id res chain seq x y z
N MET A 1 1.46 5.96 13.52
CA MET A 1 1.59 5.05 14.69
C MET A 1 0.61 3.88 14.71
N LEU A 2 -0.33 3.74 13.76
CA LEU A 2 -1.27 2.61 13.68
C LEU A 2 -0.68 1.40 12.95
N LEU A 3 0.09 1.65 11.89
CA LEU A 3 0.89 0.64 11.16
C LEU A 3 1.86 -0.12 12.09
N GLY A 4 2.63 0.60 12.93
CA GLY A 4 3.57 -0.04 13.86
C GLY A 4 2.92 -0.86 14.96
N ARG A 5 1.67 -0.54 15.34
CA ARG A 5 0.89 -1.32 16.32
C ARG A 5 0.32 -2.59 15.70
N SER A 6 -0.21 -2.50 14.47
CA SER A 6 -0.68 -3.68 13.72
C SER A 6 0.47 -4.63 13.36
N TRP A 7 1.63 -4.09 12.98
CA TRP A 7 2.81 -4.91 12.72
C TRP A 7 3.36 -5.60 13.97
N ASN A 8 3.43 -4.91 15.11
CA ASN A 8 3.80 -5.56 16.38
C ASN A 8 2.80 -6.64 16.81
N ALA A 9 1.49 -6.39 16.65
CA ALA A 9 0.47 -7.36 17.03
C ALA A 9 0.54 -8.65 16.19
N CYS A 10 1.06 -8.56 14.96
CA CYS A 10 1.17 -9.69 14.04
C CYS A 10 2.61 -10.19 13.85
N ASP A 11 3.59 -9.77 14.69
CA ASP A 11 5.02 -10.09 14.53
C ASP A 11 5.57 -9.85 13.10
N VAL A 12 4.99 -8.89 12.38
CA VAL A 12 5.37 -8.57 11.01
C VAL A 12 6.75 -7.91 11.03
N GLY A 13 7.73 -8.55 10.39
CA GLY A 13 9.11 -8.06 10.31
C GLY A 13 10.10 -8.70 11.29
N VAL A 14 9.68 -9.69 12.09
CA VAL A 14 10.55 -10.47 12.97
C VAL A 14 10.83 -11.85 12.35
N ASN A 15 12.10 -12.25 12.22
CA ASN A 15 12.52 -13.57 11.68
C ASN A 15 11.92 -13.94 10.30
N ASN A 16 11.41 -15.17 10.13
CA ASN A 16 10.82 -15.72 8.90
C ASN A 16 9.53 -14.99 8.46
N ALA A 17 9.02 -14.09 9.30
CA ALA A 17 7.86 -13.27 9.00
C ALA A 17 8.18 -11.96 8.24
N ALA A 18 9.46 -11.69 7.98
CA ALA A 18 9.90 -10.50 7.25
C ALA A 18 9.92 -10.74 5.73
N ASN A 19 8.87 -10.32 5.04
CA ASN A 19 8.80 -10.29 3.56
C ASN A 19 9.66 -9.16 2.93
N SER A 20 10.76 -8.76 3.57
CA SER A 20 11.54 -7.58 3.19
C SER A 20 12.13 -7.69 1.78
N GLY A 21 12.58 -8.89 1.38
CA GLY A 21 13.09 -9.15 0.03
C GLY A 21 12.02 -8.96 -1.04
N PHE A 22 10.84 -9.57 -0.87
CA PHE A 22 9.71 -9.40 -1.79
C PHE A 22 9.26 -7.92 -1.86
N LEU A 23 9.18 -7.25 -0.71
CA LEU A 23 8.76 -5.86 -0.63
C LEU A 23 9.73 -4.93 -1.37
N LEU A 24 11.04 -5.04 -1.09
CA LEU A 24 12.07 -4.15 -1.63
C LEU A 24 12.36 -4.42 -3.10
N TRP A 25 12.38 -5.68 -3.54
CA TRP A 25 12.84 -6.04 -4.88
C TRP A 25 11.71 -6.23 -5.89
N LEU A 26 10.48 -6.56 -5.45
CA LEU A 26 9.37 -6.84 -6.34
C LEU A 26 8.22 -5.86 -6.16
N PHE A 27 7.71 -5.72 -4.93
CA PHE A 27 6.51 -4.94 -4.67
C PHE A 27 6.71 -3.44 -4.90
N ILE A 28 7.71 -2.84 -4.25
CA ILE A 28 7.99 -1.40 -4.37
C ILE A 28 8.33 -1.02 -5.83
N PRO A 29 9.27 -1.70 -6.53
CA PRO A 29 9.58 -1.38 -7.92
C PRO A 29 8.39 -1.61 -8.86
N GLY A 30 7.63 -2.69 -8.68
CA GLY A 30 6.46 -3.02 -9.49
C GLY A 30 5.34 -2.00 -9.31
N LEU A 31 4.99 -1.66 -8.08
CA LEU A 31 3.98 -0.65 -7.77
C LEU A 31 4.38 0.71 -8.34
N TRP A 32 5.64 1.11 -8.18
CA TRP A 32 6.13 2.37 -8.72
C TRP A 32 6.04 2.41 -10.25
N THR A 33 6.37 1.30 -10.91
CA THR A 33 6.23 1.17 -12.37
C THR A 33 4.78 1.34 -12.80
N VAL A 34 3.84 0.68 -12.13
CA VAL A 34 2.40 0.80 -12.41
C VAL A 34 1.93 2.25 -12.24
N LEU A 35 2.32 2.91 -11.15
CA LEU A 35 1.96 4.31 -10.89
C LEU A 35 2.53 5.25 -11.97
N LEU A 36 3.77 5.04 -12.41
CA LEU A 36 4.35 5.80 -13.50
C LEU A 36 3.63 5.57 -14.83
N LEU A 37 3.29 4.32 -15.16
CA LEU A 37 2.54 4.02 -16.38
C LEU A 37 1.17 4.70 -16.38
N ILE A 38 0.45 4.65 -15.26
CA ILE A 38 -0.81 5.37 -15.10
C ILE A 38 -0.59 6.87 -15.32
N TRP A 39 0.46 7.45 -14.74
CA TRP A 39 0.77 8.87 -14.89
C TRP A 39 1.10 9.24 -16.35
N VAL A 40 1.88 8.42 -17.05
CA VAL A 40 2.19 8.61 -18.48
C VAL A 40 0.93 8.51 -19.33
N VAL A 41 0.04 7.55 -19.06
CA VAL A 41 -1.24 7.39 -19.77
C VAL A 41 -2.15 8.60 -19.54
N VAL A 42 -2.29 9.05 -18.29
CA VAL A 42 -3.02 10.29 -17.96
C VAL A 42 -2.42 11.46 -18.73
N GLY A 43 -1.09 11.57 -18.78
CA GLY A 43 -0.44 12.65 -19.51
C GLY A 43 -0.67 12.62 -21.01
N ALA A 44 -0.59 11.43 -21.61
CA ALA A 44 -0.91 11.23 -23.02
C ALA A 44 -2.37 11.58 -23.35
N LEU A 45 -3.31 11.21 -22.47
CA LEU A 45 -4.74 11.48 -22.67
C LEU A 45 -5.11 12.95 -22.48
N LEU A 46 -4.49 13.64 -21.52
CA LEU A 46 -4.81 15.03 -21.21
C LEU A 46 -4.08 16.04 -22.11
N GLY A 47 -3.00 15.64 -22.77
CA GLY A 47 -2.21 16.52 -23.66
C GLY A 47 -1.60 17.71 -22.91
N ASN A 48 -1.39 18.85 -23.59
CA ASN A 48 -0.72 20.00 -22.97
C ASN A 48 -1.67 20.88 -22.10
N ARG A 49 -2.44 20.26 -21.21
CA ARG A 49 -3.41 20.91 -20.32
C ARG A 49 -2.95 20.83 -18.86
N PRO A 50 -2.09 21.75 -18.40
CA PRO A 50 -1.42 21.65 -17.09
C PRO A 50 -2.39 21.68 -15.90
N LEU A 51 -3.48 22.45 -15.99
CA LEU A 51 -4.50 22.50 -14.93
C LEU A 51 -5.25 21.17 -14.75
N LEU A 52 -5.55 20.46 -15.85
CA LEU A 52 -6.22 19.16 -15.77
C LEU A 52 -5.27 18.09 -15.21
N HIS A 53 -3.97 18.17 -15.54
CA HIS A 53 -2.96 17.28 -14.95
C HIS A 53 -2.85 17.48 -13.44
N ALA A 54 -2.77 18.73 -13.00
CA ALA A 54 -2.69 19.06 -11.57
C ALA A 54 -3.95 18.59 -10.82
N PHE A 55 -5.13 18.76 -11.43
CA PHE A 55 -6.38 18.28 -10.86
C PHE A 55 -6.45 16.75 -10.77
N ALA A 56 -6.07 16.05 -11.85
CA ALA A 56 -6.01 14.58 -11.87
C ALA A 56 -5.06 14.06 -10.77
N LEU A 57 -3.86 14.63 -10.66
CA LEU A 57 -2.90 14.30 -9.60
C LEU A 57 -3.51 14.49 -8.21
N ALA A 58 -4.16 15.64 -7.96
CA ALA A 58 -4.74 15.96 -6.66
C ALA A 58 -5.84 14.95 -6.27
N VAL A 59 -6.73 14.60 -7.21
CA VAL A 59 -7.78 13.60 -6.99
C VAL A 59 -7.18 12.22 -6.73
N THR A 60 -6.18 11.80 -7.50
CA THR A 60 -5.49 10.51 -7.29
C THR A 60 -4.83 10.46 -5.92
N LEU A 61 -4.10 11.52 -5.52
CA LEU A 61 -3.46 11.59 -4.22
C LEU A 61 -4.47 11.56 -3.06
N LEU A 62 -5.59 12.28 -3.19
CA LEU A 62 -6.69 12.24 -2.23
C LEU A 62 -7.26 10.82 -2.08
N GLY A 63 -7.50 10.13 -3.21
CA GLY A 63 -7.97 8.74 -3.20
C GLY A 63 -6.98 7.78 -2.55
N VAL A 64 -5.68 7.91 -2.84
CA VAL A 64 -4.62 7.10 -2.22
C VAL A 64 -4.57 7.35 -0.70
N VAL A 65 -4.60 8.61 -0.27
CA VAL A 65 -4.61 8.98 1.15
C VAL A 65 -5.86 8.41 1.85
N TRP A 66 -7.03 8.51 1.22
CA TRP A 66 -8.26 7.94 1.76
C TRP A 66 -8.16 6.43 1.92
N CYS A 67 -7.74 5.70 0.88
CA CYS A 67 -7.56 4.24 0.95
C CYS A 67 -6.57 3.84 2.05
N VAL A 68 -5.43 4.54 2.15
CA VAL A 68 -4.44 4.31 3.22
C VAL A 68 -5.06 4.50 4.59
N ILE A 69 -5.80 5.60 4.80
CA ILE A 69 -6.47 5.85 6.07
C ILE A 69 -7.51 4.75 6.35
N SER A 70 -8.37 4.40 5.41
CA SER A 70 -9.40 3.36 5.61
C SER A 70 -8.81 1.99 5.94
N ILE A 71 -7.68 1.62 5.33
CA ILE A 71 -6.98 0.35 5.61
C ILE A 71 -6.39 0.35 7.03
N PHE A 72 -5.82 1.47 7.48
CA PHE A 72 -5.19 1.55 8.80
C PHE A 72 -6.12 2.02 9.92
N TRP A 73 -7.34 2.43 9.58
CA TRP A 73 -8.37 2.90 10.50
C TRP A 73 -9.42 1.81 10.75
N GLU A 74 -8.98 0.62 11.14
CA GLU A 74 -9.85 -0.31 11.85
C GLU A 74 -9.68 0.00 13.34
N GLY A 75 -10.72 0.57 13.96
CA GLY A 75 -10.74 1.10 15.34
C GLY A 75 -10.54 0.08 16.47
N ALA A 76 -9.81 -1.02 16.22
CA ALA A 76 -9.43 -2.00 17.23
C ALA A 76 -8.15 -1.56 17.96
N ALA A 77 -8.20 -1.51 19.30
CA ALA A 77 -7.03 -1.24 20.14
C ALA A 77 -5.88 -2.26 19.94
N THR A 78 -6.26 -3.48 19.52
CA THR A 78 -5.39 -4.57 19.08
C THR A 78 -6.03 -5.22 17.85
N PRO A 79 -5.53 -4.99 16.63
CA PRO A 79 -6.10 -5.59 15.43
C PRO A 79 -5.93 -7.11 15.48
N PRO A 80 -6.98 -7.90 15.20
CA PRO A 80 -6.89 -9.36 15.17
C PRO A 80 -6.01 -9.80 13.99
N CYS A 81 -5.08 -10.74 14.25
CA CYS A 81 -4.16 -11.29 13.25
C CYS A 81 -4.45 -12.80 13.00
N PRO A 82 -5.60 -13.18 12.41
CA PRO A 82 -5.87 -14.58 12.11
C PRO A 82 -4.87 -15.09 11.07
N GLY A 83 -3.97 -15.98 11.48
CA GLY A 83 -2.91 -16.51 10.61
C GLY A 83 -1.63 -15.67 10.53
N GLY A 84 -1.39 -14.77 11.50
CA GLY A 84 -0.12 -14.03 11.61
C GLY A 84 -0.04 -12.77 10.74
N VAL A 85 -1.15 -12.33 10.14
CA VAL A 85 -1.24 -11.09 9.35
C VAL A 85 -2.52 -10.31 9.62
N PRO A 86 -2.52 -8.97 9.41
CA PRO A 86 -3.73 -8.15 9.50
C PRO A 86 -4.82 -8.55 8.49
N SER A 87 -6.08 -8.25 8.82
CA SER A 87 -7.27 -8.47 7.95
C SER A 87 -7.15 -7.86 6.55
N TRP A 88 -6.47 -6.74 6.41
CA TRP A 88 -6.23 -6.03 5.15
C TRP A 88 -5.00 -6.54 4.38
N TRP A 89 -4.31 -7.57 4.86
CA TRP A 89 -3.10 -8.08 4.22
C TRP A 89 -3.38 -8.53 2.78
N PRO A 90 -2.60 -8.09 1.78
CA PRO A 90 -2.89 -8.44 0.40
C PRO A 90 -2.59 -9.91 0.13
N SER A 91 -3.54 -10.62 -0.48
CA SER A 91 -3.47 -12.07 -0.72
C SER A 91 -2.34 -12.52 -1.66
N PHE A 92 -1.78 -11.61 -2.45
CA PHE A 92 -0.65 -11.87 -3.35
C PHE A 92 0.72 -11.70 -2.66
N ILE A 93 0.76 -11.13 -1.46
CA ILE A 93 1.97 -11.09 -0.64
C ILE A 93 1.98 -12.37 0.19
N PRO A 94 3.02 -13.21 0.09
CA PRO A 94 3.11 -14.44 0.86
C PRO A 94 2.85 -14.18 2.33
N VAL A 95 1.96 -14.97 2.93
CA VAL A 95 1.74 -14.89 4.37
C VAL A 95 3.06 -15.33 5.03
N PRO A 96 3.63 -14.52 5.92
CA PRO A 96 4.76 -14.93 6.72
C PRO A 96 4.44 -16.25 7.44
N GLY A 97 5.15 -17.31 7.06
CA GLY A 97 4.86 -18.67 7.48
C GLY A 97 5.98 -19.26 8.33
N PHE A 98 5.55 -20.05 9.31
CA PHE A 98 6.37 -21.09 9.95
C PHE A 98 6.72 -22.19 8.94
#